data_AF-A0A8B3CZG1-F1
#
_entry.id   AF-A0A8B3CZG1-F1
#
_cell.length_a   1.000
_cell.length_b   1.000
_cell.length_c   1.000
_cell.angle_alpha   90.00
_cell.angle_beta   90.00
_cell.angle_gamma   90.00
#
_symmetry.space_group_name_H-M   'P 1'
#
loop_
_entity.id
_entity.type
_entity.pdbx_description
1 polymer ?
#
loop_
_entity_poly.entity_id
_entity_poly.type
_entity_poly.pdbx_seq_one_letter_code
_entity_poly.pdbx_strand_id
1 'polypeptide(L)'
;MIQFDPISLKKLKFKNGDNVFVLNLNDIFSSKPIGGVRFIDQVSDANGILLFVNSTSILKTSFLKIRKYLKEETLFWIAFPKKTSGTQTDLERDHGWEILFENEYDTVALVSLNETWSAMRFKKKDKIKKGGSKEEKQKNPELTKYIDYEKKIVRLPKDVLTFFPKTSSAKKSFDALSWSHQREYVEAILEAKTSETRTKRIKKLMDHLNSKKIARKKKS
;
A
#
# COMPACT_ATOMS: atom_id res chain seq x y z
N MET A 1 13.18 -7.51 -23.73
CA MET A 1 11.74 -7.61 -24.06
C MET A 1 11.01 -8.12 -22.82
N ILE A 2 9.84 -7.58 -22.47
CA ILE A 2 9.05 -8.12 -21.36
C ILE A 2 8.06 -9.15 -21.90
N GLN A 3 8.03 -10.33 -21.30
CA GLN A 3 7.04 -11.35 -21.60
C GLN A 3 6.16 -11.52 -20.36
N PHE A 4 4.85 -11.32 -20.53
CA PHE A 4 3.91 -11.54 -19.44
C PHE A 4 3.61 -13.03 -19.29
N ASP A 5 3.48 -13.44 -18.05
CA ASP A 5 3.16 -14.80 -17.62
C ASP A 5 2.20 -14.71 -16.42
N PRO A 6 1.52 -15.81 -16.03
CA PRO A 6 0.57 -15.78 -14.92
C PRO A 6 1.16 -15.28 -13.58
N ILE A 7 2.45 -15.52 -13.32
CA ILE A 7 3.15 -15.08 -12.10
C ILE A 7 3.37 -13.58 -12.13
N SER A 8 3.87 -13.02 -13.25
CA SER A 8 4.05 -11.57 -13.38
C SER A 8 2.72 -10.81 -13.33
N LEU A 9 1.65 -11.34 -13.92
CA LEU A 9 0.30 -10.75 -13.83
C LEU A 9 -0.26 -10.77 -12.40
N LYS A 10 -0.05 -11.87 -11.66
CA LYS A 10 -0.44 -11.97 -10.25
C LYS A 10 0.30 -10.95 -9.39
N LYS A 11 1.57 -10.67 -9.65
CA LYS A 11 2.33 -9.59 -8.96
C LYS A 11 1.69 -8.22 -9.19
N LEU A 12 1.23 -7.96 -10.42
CA LEU A 12 0.49 -6.76 -10.80
C LEU A 12 -0.96 -6.74 -10.29
N LYS A 13 -1.41 -7.82 -9.63
CA LYS A 13 -2.78 -8.02 -9.15
C LYS A 13 -3.84 -8.01 -10.26
N PHE A 14 -3.43 -8.20 -11.52
CA PHE A 14 -4.37 -8.48 -12.61
C PHE A 14 -4.90 -9.91 -12.43
N LYS A 15 -6.20 -10.07 -12.69
CA LYS A 15 -6.96 -11.29 -12.43
C LYS A 15 -7.68 -11.77 -13.68
N ASN A 16 -8.14 -13.01 -13.63
CA ASN A 16 -9.02 -13.55 -14.66
C ASN A 16 -10.24 -12.63 -14.87
N GLY A 17 -10.51 -12.30 -16.13
CA GLY A 17 -11.58 -11.39 -16.56
C GLY A 17 -11.15 -9.93 -16.69
N ASP A 18 -9.97 -9.54 -16.21
CA ASP A 18 -9.48 -8.17 -16.36
C ASP A 18 -9.17 -7.83 -17.82
N ASN A 19 -9.52 -6.61 -18.19
CA ASN A 19 -9.19 -5.98 -19.45
C ASN A 19 -8.08 -4.96 -19.18
N VAL A 20 -6.87 -5.27 -19.63
CA VAL A 20 -5.67 -4.46 -19.37
C VAL A 20 -5.26 -3.72 -20.64
N PHE A 21 -5.28 -2.40 -20.58
CA PHE A 21 -4.68 -1.56 -21.61
C PHE A 21 -3.21 -1.31 -21.29
N VAL A 22 -2.33 -1.50 -22.27
CA VAL A 22 -0.90 -1.24 -22.11
C VAL A 22 -0.43 -0.20 -23.12
N LEU A 23 0.36 0.77 -22.64
CA LEU A 23 0.86 1.86 -23.47
C LEU A 23 2.40 1.90 -23.50
N ASN A 24 2.94 2.31 -24.64
CA ASN A 24 4.37 2.45 -24.94
C ASN A 24 5.18 1.15 -24.77
N LEU A 25 4.54 0.03 -25.04
CA LEU A 25 5.23 -1.25 -25.15
C LEU A 25 4.98 -1.79 -26.56
N ASN A 26 6.05 -1.87 -27.35
CA ASN A 26 5.94 -2.10 -28.80
C ASN A 26 5.50 -3.51 -29.19
N ASP A 27 5.43 -4.47 -28.25
CA ASP A 27 5.32 -5.91 -28.56
C ASP A 27 4.22 -6.68 -27.79
N ILE A 28 3.17 -6.02 -27.26
CA ILE A 28 2.06 -6.78 -26.66
C ILE A 28 1.01 -7.07 -27.72
N PHE A 29 1.10 -8.25 -28.34
CA PHE A 29 0.11 -8.71 -29.31
C PHE A 29 -0.27 -10.17 -29.10
N SER A 30 -0.39 -10.62 -27.85
CA SER A 30 -1.07 -11.90 -27.61
C SER A 30 -2.57 -11.69 -27.72
N SER A 31 -3.16 -12.16 -28.82
CA SER A 31 -4.62 -12.24 -28.98
C SER A 31 -5.27 -13.17 -27.95
N LYS A 32 -4.49 -14.09 -27.36
CA LYS A 32 -4.95 -15.02 -26.34
C LYS A 32 -4.79 -14.41 -24.93
N PRO A 33 -5.81 -14.58 -24.04
CA PRO A 33 -5.68 -14.18 -22.65
C PRO A 33 -4.55 -14.93 -21.95
N ILE A 34 -3.78 -14.24 -21.10
CA ILE A 34 -2.71 -14.84 -20.30
C ILE A 34 -3.23 -14.93 -18.86
N GLY A 35 -3.37 -16.15 -18.32
CA GLY A 35 -3.95 -16.34 -16.99
C GLY A 35 -5.39 -15.78 -16.84
N GLY A 36 -6.13 -15.67 -17.95
CA GLY A 36 -7.46 -15.08 -18.01
C GLY A 36 -7.50 -13.55 -18.12
N VAL A 37 -6.35 -12.87 -18.13
CA VAL A 37 -6.25 -11.42 -18.39
C VAL A 37 -6.25 -11.17 -19.89
N ARG A 38 -7.10 -10.26 -20.36
CA ARG A 38 -7.15 -9.81 -21.77
C ARG A 38 -6.39 -8.51 -21.93
N PHE A 39 -5.47 -8.47 -22.88
CA PHE A 39 -4.85 -7.22 -23.31
C PHE A 39 -5.69 -6.61 -24.42
N ILE A 40 -6.01 -5.33 -24.29
CA ILE A 40 -6.93 -4.63 -25.20
C ILE A 40 -6.32 -3.33 -25.71
N ASP A 41 -6.77 -2.89 -26.88
CA ASP A 41 -6.28 -1.68 -27.54
C ASP A 41 -7.12 -0.43 -27.19
N GLN A 42 -8.32 -0.61 -26.64
CA GLN A 42 -9.21 0.48 -26.26
C GLN A 42 -9.19 0.73 -24.75
N VAL A 43 -8.58 1.84 -24.35
CA VAL A 43 -8.46 2.22 -22.93
C VAL A 43 -9.82 2.48 -22.24
N SER A 44 -10.89 2.76 -22.97
CA SER A 44 -12.23 3.01 -22.41
C SER A 44 -12.83 1.81 -21.69
N ASP A 45 -12.48 0.60 -22.13
CA ASP A 45 -13.02 -0.68 -21.62
C ASP A 45 -12.08 -1.34 -20.62
N ALA A 46 -10.99 -0.66 -20.27
CA ALA A 46 -9.94 -1.18 -19.42
C ALA A 46 -10.29 -1.01 -17.93
N ASN A 47 -10.10 -2.07 -17.15
CA ASN A 47 -10.11 -2.01 -15.69
C ASN A 47 -8.69 -2.09 -15.10
N GLY A 48 -7.68 -2.41 -15.93
CA GLY A 48 -6.26 -2.23 -15.63
C GLY A 48 -5.56 -1.39 -16.68
N ILE A 49 -4.64 -0.53 -16.25
CA ILE A 49 -3.80 0.28 -17.14
C ILE A 49 -2.35 0.08 -16.72
N LEU A 50 -1.48 -0.29 -17.65
CA LEU A 50 -0.05 -0.40 -17.45
C LEU A 50 0.68 0.51 -18.44
N LEU A 51 1.46 1.47 -17.94
CA LEU A 51 2.28 2.35 -18.78
C LEU A 51 3.72 1.90 -18.74
N PHE A 52 4.39 1.83 -19.89
CA PHE A 52 5.85 1.74 -19.92
C PHE A 52 6.44 3.13 -20.18
N VAL A 53 7.35 3.56 -19.33
CA VAL A 53 7.94 4.90 -19.40
C VAL A 53 9.43 4.80 -19.09
N ASN A 54 10.25 5.51 -19.84
CA ASN A 54 11.68 5.64 -19.56
C ASN A 54 12.07 7.06 -19.17
N SER A 55 11.12 7.99 -19.11
CA SER A 55 11.37 9.36 -18.69
C SER A 55 10.14 10.06 -18.13
N THR A 56 10.36 11.12 -17.35
CA THR A 56 9.31 12.02 -16.83
C THR A 56 8.49 12.66 -17.96
N SER A 57 9.12 12.92 -19.10
CA SER A 57 8.46 13.47 -20.29
C SER A 57 7.48 12.47 -20.93
N ILE A 58 7.89 11.22 -21.10
CA ILE A 58 6.98 10.17 -21.59
C ILE A 58 5.89 9.87 -20.55
N LEU A 59 6.22 9.90 -19.26
CA LEU A 59 5.24 9.78 -18.19
C LEU A 59 4.16 10.86 -18.28
N LYS A 60 4.56 12.14 -18.36
CA LYS A 60 3.63 13.28 -18.44
C LYS A 60 2.71 13.15 -19.65
N THR A 61 3.26 12.91 -20.83
CA THR A 61 2.47 12.78 -22.07
C THR A 61 1.52 11.58 -22.03
N SER A 62 1.98 10.44 -21.52
CA SER A 62 1.17 9.22 -21.40
C SER A 62 0.04 9.38 -20.39
N PHE A 63 0.35 9.96 -19.22
CA PHE A 63 -0.64 10.22 -18.17
C PHE A 63 -1.74 11.17 -18.66
N LEU A 64 -1.39 12.26 -19.35
CA LEU A 64 -2.40 13.19 -19.88
C LEU A 64 -3.36 12.53 -20.88
N LYS A 65 -2.92 11.54 -21.65
CA LYS A 65 -3.77 10.78 -22.58
C LYS A 65 -4.77 9.87 -21.86
N ILE A 66 -4.33 9.23 -20.77
CA ILE A 66 -5.10 8.18 -20.10
C ILE A 66 -5.88 8.66 -18.86
N ARG A 67 -5.55 9.82 -18.28
CA ARG A 67 -6.09 10.27 -16.98
C ARG A 67 -7.61 10.30 -16.90
N LYS A 68 -8.31 10.55 -18.01
CA LYS A 68 -9.79 10.57 -18.05
C LYS A 68 -10.43 9.18 -17.94
N TYR A 69 -9.65 8.12 -18.12
CA TYR A 69 -10.09 6.73 -18.01
C TYR A 69 -9.69 6.08 -16.68
N LEU A 70 -8.90 6.75 -15.85
CA LEU A 70 -8.52 6.29 -14.51
C LEU A 70 -9.69 6.46 -13.54
N LYS A 71 -10.52 5.41 -13.43
CA LYS A 71 -11.61 5.30 -12.45
C LYS A 71 -11.04 4.87 -11.09
N GLU A 72 -11.82 5.00 -10.02
CA GLU A 72 -11.42 4.65 -8.65
C GLU A 72 -10.94 3.19 -8.52
N GLU A 73 -11.58 2.28 -9.25
CA GLU A 73 -11.27 0.85 -9.26
C GLU A 73 -10.18 0.46 -10.28
N THR A 74 -9.70 1.40 -11.11
CA THR A 74 -8.72 1.08 -12.15
C THR A 74 -7.38 0.66 -11.52
N LEU A 75 -6.88 -0.51 -11.90
CA LEU A 75 -5.56 -0.99 -11.54
C LEU A 75 -4.49 -0.25 -12.34
N PHE A 76 -4.03 0.89 -11.81
CA PHE A 76 -3.06 1.74 -12.50
C PHE A 76 -1.61 1.45 -12.10
N TRP A 77 -0.83 1.00 -13.08
CA TRP A 77 0.59 0.65 -12.92
C TRP A 77 1.45 1.41 -13.93
N ILE A 78 2.67 1.72 -13.51
CA ILE A 78 3.68 2.38 -14.34
C ILE A 78 4.98 1.60 -14.21
N ALA A 79 5.42 0.99 -15.31
CA ALA A 79 6.68 0.32 -15.45
C ALA A 79 7.77 1.31 -15.87
N PHE A 80 8.89 1.30 -15.15
CA PHE A 80 10.07 2.11 -15.39
C PHE A 80 11.35 1.26 -15.30
N PRO A 81 12.40 1.60 -16.07
CA PRO A 81 13.63 0.83 -16.06
C PRO A 81 14.31 0.95 -14.70
N LYS A 82 14.90 -0.15 -14.23
CA LYS A 82 15.72 -0.15 -13.02
C LYS A 82 17.01 0.63 -13.28
N LYS A 83 17.52 1.29 -12.23
CA LYS A 83 18.84 1.92 -12.26
C LYS A 83 19.96 0.97 -12.69
N THR A 84 19.85 -0.31 -12.28
CA THR A 84 20.81 -1.36 -12.62
C THR A 84 20.72 -1.86 -14.07
N SER A 85 19.71 -1.45 -14.83
CA SER A 85 19.51 -1.92 -16.21
C SER A 85 20.39 -1.24 -17.25
N GLY A 86 21.09 -0.15 -16.87
CA GLY A 86 21.88 0.67 -17.80
C GLY A 86 21.04 1.55 -18.74
N THR A 87 19.71 1.49 -18.67
CA THR A 87 18.83 2.36 -19.48
C THR A 87 18.86 3.78 -18.93
N GLN A 88 19.15 4.77 -19.78
CA GLN A 88 19.08 6.17 -19.40
C GLN A 88 17.65 6.57 -19.07
N THR A 89 17.44 7.08 -17.86
CA THR A 89 16.14 7.53 -17.36
C THR A 89 16.32 8.62 -16.31
N ASP A 90 15.39 9.57 -16.27
CA ASP A 90 15.22 10.54 -15.20
C ASP A 90 14.11 10.13 -14.20
N LEU A 91 13.58 8.90 -14.34
CA LEU A 91 12.65 8.28 -13.41
C LEU A 91 13.39 7.30 -12.50
N GLU A 92 13.20 7.44 -11.19
CA GLU A 92 13.73 6.51 -10.21
C GLU A 92 12.61 6.01 -9.29
N ARG A 93 12.92 5.09 -8.39
CA ARG A 93 11.95 4.62 -7.39
C ARG A 93 11.35 5.79 -6.61
N ASP A 94 12.18 6.77 -6.22
CA ASP A 94 11.79 7.81 -5.26
C ASP A 94 11.59 9.19 -5.92
N HIS A 95 11.90 9.36 -7.22
CA HIS A 95 11.90 10.65 -7.92
C HIS A 95 11.24 10.57 -9.30
N GLY A 96 10.68 11.69 -9.78
CA GLY A 96 10.11 11.81 -11.12
C GLY A 96 8.61 11.51 -11.21
N TRP A 97 7.94 11.41 -10.06
CA TRP A 97 6.50 11.10 -9.94
C TRP A 97 5.63 12.33 -9.68
N GLU A 98 6.19 13.54 -9.78
CA GLU A 98 5.57 14.80 -9.35
C GLU A 98 4.23 15.04 -10.06
N ILE A 99 4.17 14.76 -11.38
CA ILE A 99 2.93 14.89 -12.16
C ILE A 99 1.78 14.03 -11.59
N LEU A 100 2.09 12.87 -11.02
CA LEU A 100 1.08 12.01 -10.40
C LEU A 100 0.68 12.56 -9.03
N PHE A 101 1.64 13.00 -8.23
CA PHE A 101 1.37 13.59 -6.92
C PHE A 101 0.55 14.87 -6.98
N GLU A 102 0.85 15.74 -7.95
CA GLU A 102 0.11 16.98 -8.26
C GLU A 102 -1.32 16.69 -8.73
N ASN A 103 -1.55 15.54 -9.36
CA ASN A 103 -2.89 15.09 -9.80
C ASN A 103 -3.55 14.16 -8.76
N GLU A 104 -3.14 14.30 -7.50
CA GLU A 104 -3.68 13.58 -6.35
C GLU A 104 -3.55 12.06 -6.44
N TYR A 105 -2.51 11.52 -7.06
CA TYR A 105 -2.18 10.09 -6.95
C TYR A 105 -1.17 9.86 -5.83
N ASP A 106 -1.16 8.66 -5.27
CA ASP A 106 -0.14 8.18 -4.35
C ASP A 106 0.33 6.78 -4.74
N THR A 107 1.53 6.44 -4.28
CA THR A 107 2.12 5.12 -4.49
C THR A 107 1.47 4.10 -3.54
N VAL A 108 1.25 2.88 -4.04
CA VAL A 108 0.59 1.80 -3.27
C VAL A 108 1.43 0.54 -3.20
N ALA A 109 2.18 0.23 -4.25
CA ALA A 109 3.02 -0.96 -4.32
C ALA A 109 4.14 -0.77 -5.34
N LEU A 110 5.24 -1.48 -5.15
CA LEU A 110 6.35 -1.59 -6.09
C LEU A 110 6.63 -3.07 -6.30
N VAL A 111 6.77 -3.50 -7.56
CA VAL A 111 7.12 -4.88 -7.92
C VAL A 111 8.22 -4.93 -8.95
N SER A 112 9.08 -5.94 -8.88
CA SER A 112 10.04 -6.25 -9.94
C SER A 112 9.35 -7.11 -11.00
N LEU A 113 9.31 -6.64 -12.24
CA LEU A 113 8.77 -7.42 -13.37
C LEU A 113 9.82 -8.41 -13.87
N ASN A 114 11.02 -7.92 -14.16
CA ASN A 114 12.18 -8.70 -14.58
C ASN A 114 13.48 -7.96 -14.22
N GLU A 115 14.62 -8.33 -14.80
CA GLU A 115 15.92 -7.67 -14.55
C GLU A 115 15.96 -6.21 -15.02
N THR A 116 15.17 -5.85 -16.03
CA THR A 116 15.15 -4.51 -16.63
C THR A 116 14.12 -3.59 -15.98
N TRP A 117 12.91 -4.07 -15.67
CA TRP A 117 11.76 -3.24 -15.32
C TRP A 117 11.27 -3.46 -13.89
N SER A 118 10.96 -2.34 -13.22
CA SER A 118 10.12 -2.30 -12.02
C SER A 118 8.78 -1.67 -12.38
N ALA A 119 7.71 -2.04 -11.68
CA ALA A 119 6.41 -1.42 -11.82
C ALA A 119 5.94 -0.82 -10.50
N MET A 120 5.51 0.42 -10.52
CA MET A 120 4.91 1.11 -9.39
C MET A 120 3.41 1.27 -9.61
N ARG A 121 2.63 0.90 -8.59
CA ARG A 121 1.18 1.07 -8.57
C ARG A 121 0.83 2.42 -7.99
N PHE A 122 -0.04 3.13 -8.69
CA PHE A 122 -0.63 4.37 -8.22
C PHE A 122 -2.13 4.19 -7.96
N LYS A 123 -2.65 4.90 -6.99
CA LYS A 123 -4.09 5.07 -6.78
C LYS A 123 -4.37 6.54 -6.54
N LYS A 124 -5.54 7.02 -7.01
CA LYS A 124 -6.01 8.33 -6.62
C LYS A 124 -6.11 8.38 -5.09
N LYS A 125 -5.66 9.49 -4.52
CA LYS A 125 -5.84 9.84 -3.12
C LYS A 125 -7.33 10.11 -2.93
N ASP A 126 -8.12 9.04 -2.85
CA ASP A 126 -9.58 9.03 -2.63
C ASP A 126 -9.93 9.91 -1.43
N LYS A 127 -10.06 11.24 -1.57
CA LYS A 127 -10.22 12.19 -0.44
C LYS A 127 -9.70 11.58 0.85
N ILE A 128 -8.42 11.21 0.88
CA ILE A 128 -7.97 10.21 1.86
C ILE A 128 -8.21 10.89 3.19
N LYS A 129 -9.21 10.42 3.96
CA LYS A 129 -9.11 10.42 5.41
C LYS A 129 -7.91 9.52 5.71
N LYS A 130 -6.69 10.03 5.49
CA LYS A 130 -5.54 9.62 6.28
C LYS A 130 -6.13 9.72 7.69
N GLY A 131 -6.14 8.64 8.47
CA GLY A 131 -6.55 8.77 9.87
C GLY A 131 -5.73 9.95 10.39
N GLY A 132 -6.40 11.05 10.74
CA GLY A 132 -6.05 12.44 10.39
C GLY A 132 -4.57 12.87 10.41
N SER A 133 -4.30 14.11 10.02
CA SER A 133 -3.03 14.73 10.39
C SER A 133 -2.76 14.53 11.89
N LYS A 134 -1.50 14.61 12.32
CA LYS A 134 -1.15 14.44 13.74
C LYS A 134 -1.99 15.38 14.62
N GLU A 135 -2.23 16.59 14.13
CA GLU A 135 -3.04 17.62 14.75
C GLU A 135 -4.53 17.25 14.80
N GLU A 136 -5.07 16.63 13.74
CA GLU A 136 -6.45 16.12 13.72
C GLU A 136 -6.63 14.94 14.70
N LYS A 137 -5.66 14.03 14.78
CA LYS A 137 -5.70 12.92 15.74
C LYS A 137 -5.64 13.39 17.19
N GLN A 138 -4.82 14.40 17.46
CA GLN A 138 -4.72 15.04 18.78
C GLN A 138 -6.00 15.75 19.21
N LYS A 139 -6.87 16.12 18.26
CA LYS A 139 -8.17 16.74 18.53
C LYS A 139 -9.32 15.74 18.57
N ASN A 140 -9.10 14.48 18.22
CA ASN A 140 -10.16 13.47 18.16
C ASN A 140 -10.51 12.97 19.58
N PRO A 141 -11.74 13.22 20.09
CA PRO A 141 -12.15 12.83 21.44
C PRO A 141 -12.03 11.32 21.73
N GLU A 142 -12.27 10.47 20.73
CA GLU A 142 -12.18 9.02 20.86
C GLU A 142 -10.73 8.54 21.00
N LEU A 143 -9.77 9.28 20.42
CA LEU A 143 -8.34 8.99 20.58
C LEU A 143 -7.81 9.57 21.89
N THR A 144 -8.12 10.83 22.19
CA THR A 144 -7.60 11.53 23.39
C THR A 144 -8.09 10.93 24.70
N LYS A 145 -9.25 10.27 24.70
CA LYS A 145 -9.74 9.48 25.84
C LYS A 145 -8.76 8.39 26.29
N TYR A 146 -7.99 7.84 25.36
CA TYR A 146 -7.05 6.73 25.60
C TYR A 146 -5.58 7.14 25.41
N ILE A 147 -5.30 8.22 24.70
CA ILE A 147 -3.95 8.65 24.35
C ILE A 147 -3.76 10.09 24.80
N ASP A 148 -2.87 10.28 25.77
CA ASP A 148 -2.37 11.59 26.17
C ASP A 148 -1.08 11.87 25.39
N TYR A 149 -1.17 12.78 24.42
CA TYR A 149 -0.06 13.12 23.53
C TYR A 149 0.98 14.02 24.19
N GLU A 150 0.59 14.82 25.18
CA GLU A 150 1.50 15.73 25.89
C GLU A 150 2.32 14.97 26.94
N LYS A 151 1.63 14.18 27.78
CA LYS A 151 2.26 13.38 28.84
C LYS A 151 2.82 12.06 28.32
N LYS A 152 2.59 11.75 27.04
CA LYS A 152 2.98 10.51 26.39
C LYS A 152 2.50 9.27 27.14
N ILE A 153 1.20 9.24 27.47
CA ILE A 153 0.55 8.13 28.18
C ILE A 153 -0.45 7.45 27.25
N VAL A 154 -0.47 6.12 27.22
CA VAL A 154 -1.43 5.33 26.43
C VAL A 154 -2.18 4.37 27.35
N ARG A 155 -3.50 4.35 27.24
CA ARG A 155 -4.42 3.50 28.01
C ARG A 155 -5.14 2.54 27.09
N LEU A 156 -5.31 1.30 27.53
CA LEU A 156 -6.04 0.29 26.75
C LEU A 156 -7.55 0.37 27.02
N PRO A 157 -8.39 0.35 25.97
CA PRO A 157 -9.83 0.19 26.10
C PRO A 157 -10.22 -1.11 26.82
N LYS A 158 -11.38 -1.13 27.49
CA LYS A 158 -11.87 -2.29 28.26
C LYS A 158 -12.00 -3.55 27.41
N ASP A 159 -12.53 -3.40 26.20
CA ASP A 159 -12.69 -4.49 25.22
C ASP A 159 -11.36 -5.01 24.68
N VAL A 160 -10.29 -4.21 24.70
CA VAL A 160 -8.95 -4.69 24.35
C VAL A 160 -8.38 -5.49 25.51
N LEU A 161 -8.60 -5.03 26.75
CA LEU A 161 -8.14 -5.72 27.96
C LEU A 161 -8.76 -7.12 28.11
N THR A 162 -9.96 -7.38 27.57
CA THR A 162 -10.56 -8.74 27.61
C THR A 162 -9.76 -9.76 26.80
N PHE A 163 -8.95 -9.33 25.83
CA PHE A 163 -8.07 -10.23 25.05
C PHE A 163 -6.74 -10.50 25.75
N PHE A 164 -6.41 -9.77 26.81
CA PHE A 164 -5.20 -10.02 27.57
C PHE A 164 -5.43 -11.25 28.47
N PRO A 165 -4.51 -12.23 28.47
CA PRO A 165 -4.60 -13.35 29.39
C PRO A 165 -4.59 -12.83 30.83
N LYS A 166 -5.34 -13.49 31.73
CA LYS A 166 -5.41 -13.12 33.16
C LYS A 166 -4.03 -13.10 33.85
N THR A 167 -3.03 -13.74 33.26
CA THR A 167 -1.63 -13.67 33.70
C THR A 167 -1.04 -12.30 33.33
N SER A 168 -0.60 -11.52 34.33
CA SER A 168 -0.11 -10.12 34.19
C SER A 168 1.07 -9.89 33.22
N SER A 169 1.58 -10.94 32.57
CA SER A 169 2.72 -10.94 31.65
C SER A 169 2.50 -10.13 30.38
N ALA A 170 1.31 -10.21 29.77
CA ALA A 170 1.02 -9.52 28.51
C ALA A 170 0.89 -8.00 28.71
N LYS A 171 0.23 -7.59 29.80
CA LYS A 171 0.07 -6.17 30.17
C LYS A 171 1.42 -5.52 30.46
N LYS A 172 2.27 -6.17 31.27
CA LYS A 172 3.65 -5.70 31.52
C LYS A 172 4.47 -5.56 30.24
N SER A 173 4.24 -6.45 29.26
CA SER A 173 4.94 -6.38 27.97
C SER A 173 4.49 -5.19 27.14
N PHE A 174 3.20 -4.83 27.20
CA PHE A 174 2.66 -3.64 26.58
C PHE A 174 3.19 -2.37 27.24
N ASP A 175 3.16 -2.31 28.58
CA ASP A 175 3.65 -1.16 29.35
C ASP A 175 5.15 -0.90 29.12
N ALA A 176 5.91 -1.95 28.74
CA ALA A 176 7.33 -1.86 28.38
C ALA A 176 7.61 -1.52 26.90
N LEU A 177 6.57 -1.32 26.07
CA LEU A 177 6.75 -0.79 24.71
C LEU A 177 7.09 0.71 24.77
N SER A 178 7.81 1.21 23.76
CA SER A 178 7.98 2.66 23.61
C SER A 178 6.62 3.32 23.37
N TRP A 179 6.48 4.57 23.82
CA TRP A 179 5.25 5.33 23.65
C TRP A 179 4.76 5.33 22.19
N SER A 180 5.66 5.51 21.22
CA SER A 180 5.30 5.49 19.80
C SER A 180 4.63 4.17 19.39
N HIS A 181 5.16 3.03 19.84
CA HIS A 181 4.56 1.73 19.55
C HIS A 181 3.24 1.53 20.28
N GLN A 182 3.15 1.89 21.56
CA GLN A 182 1.88 1.82 22.31
C GLN A 182 0.79 2.62 21.60
N ARG A 183 1.10 3.86 21.23
CA ARG A 183 0.22 4.78 20.53
C ARG A 183 -0.22 4.20 19.19
N GLU A 184 0.70 3.73 18.35
CA GLU A 184 0.36 3.21 17.03
C GLU A 184 -0.59 2.01 17.08
N TYR A 185 -0.38 1.08 18.02
CA TYR A 185 -1.31 -0.04 18.19
C TYR A 185 -2.69 0.42 18.66
N VAL A 186 -2.75 1.33 19.62
CA VAL A 186 -4.03 1.82 20.17
C VAL A 186 -4.78 2.71 19.17
N GLU A 187 -4.10 3.63 18.46
CA GLU A 187 -4.69 4.40 17.37
C GLU A 187 -5.25 3.48 16.29
N ALA A 188 -4.49 2.48 15.86
CA ALA A 188 -4.98 1.52 14.89
C ALA A 188 -6.24 0.81 15.41
N ILE A 189 -6.27 0.35 16.65
CA ILE A 189 -7.47 -0.33 17.20
C ILE A 189 -8.67 0.63 17.23
N LEU A 190 -8.48 1.87 17.67
CA LEU A 190 -9.54 2.88 17.79
C LEU A 190 -10.05 3.39 16.44
N GLU A 191 -9.20 3.51 15.43
CA GLU A 191 -9.58 3.92 14.07
C GLU A 191 -10.29 2.81 13.26
N ALA A 192 -10.52 1.63 13.84
CA ALA A 192 -11.18 0.53 13.14
C ALA A 192 -12.68 0.82 12.97
N LYS A 193 -13.13 0.97 11.72
CA LYS A 193 -14.55 1.23 11.38
C LYS A 193 -15.45 0.00 11.51
N THR A 194 -14.88 -1.21 11.50
CA THR A 194 -15.62 -2.47 11.62
C THR A 194 -15.09 -3.29 12.78
N SER A 195 -15.97 -4.05 13.43
CA SER A 195 -15.63 -4.98 14.52
C SER A 195 -14.60 -6.03 14.07
N GLU A 196 -14.72 -6.55 12.85
CA GLU A 196 -13.77 -7.51 12.29
C GLU A 196 -12.35 -6.91 12.17
N THR A 197 -12.23 -5.67 11.65
CA THR A 197 -10.95 -4.97 11.56
C THR A 197 -10.37 -4.71 12.93
N ARG A 198 -11.22 -4.36 13.90
CA ARG A 198 -10.81 -4.12 15.29
C ARG A 198 -10.21 -5.39 15.92
N THR A 199 -10.90 -6.53 15.81
CA THR A 199 -10.39 -7.83 16.32
C THR A 199 -9.08 -8.22 15.65
N LYS A 200 -8.94 -8.03 14.33
CA LYS A 200 -7.67 -8.29 13.61
C LYS A 200 -6.52 -7.43 14.16
N ARG A 201 -6.77 -6.14 14.44
CA ARG A 201 -5.76 -5.23 14.99
C ARG A 201 -5.40 -5.58 16.45
N ILE A 202 -6.37 -6.01 17.26
CA ILE A 202 -6.12 -6.51 18.62
C ILE A 202 -5.26 -7.78 18.57
N LYS A 203 -5.59 -8.74 17.69
CA LYS A 203 -4.79 -9.96 17.52
C LYS A 203 -3.34 -9.64 17.13
N LYS A 204 -3.15 -8.70 16.19
CA LYS A 204 -1.81 -8.23 15.79
C LYS A 204 -1.01 -7.66 16.96
N LEU A 205 -1.64 -6.87 17.84
CA LEU A 205 -1.00 -6.40 19.07
C LEU A 205 -0.58 -7.57 19.96
N MET A 206 -1.46 -8.54 20.19
CA MET A 206 -1.17 -9.71 21.02
C MET A 206 -0.02 -10.57 20.47
N ASP A 207 0.01 -10.80 19.16
CA ASP A 207 1.09 -11.53 18.49
C ASP A 207 2.44 -10.82 18.66
N HIS A 208 2.45 -9.47 18.61
CA HIS A 208 3.64 -8.67 18.87
C HIS A 208 4.12 -8.81 20.33
N LEU A 209 3.21 -8.74 21.30
CA LEU A 209 3.56 -8.91 22.72
C LEU A 209 4.11 -10.31 23.01
N ASN A 210 3.55 -11.34 22.37
CA ASN A 210 3.99 -12.73 22.52
C ASN A 210 5.33 -13.01 21.84
N SER A 211 5.59 -12.45 20.65
CA SER A 211 6.88 -12.63 19.95
C SER A 211 8.05 -12.04 20.75
N LYS A 212 7.84 -10.89 21.41
CA LYS A 212 8.83 -10.27 22.30
C LYS A 212 9.11 -11.12 23.56
N LYS A 213 8.12 -11.89 24.04
CA LYS A 213 8.29 -12.87 25.14
C LYS A 213 9.21 -14.02 24.73
N ILE A 214 9.06 -14.54 23.50
CA ILE A 214 9.91 -15.62 22.97
C ILE A 214 11.36 -15.15 22.82
N ALA A 215 11.58 -13.91 22.35
CA ALA A 215 12.92 -13.33 22.20
C ALA A 215 13.64 -13.09 23.54
N ARG A 216 12.90 -12.74 24.62
CA ARG A 216 13.47 -12.59 25.97
C ARG A 216 13.78 -13.94 26.64
N LYS A 217 13.00 -14.98 26.37
CA LYS A 217 13.23 -16.33 26.93
C LYS A 217 14.43 -17.07 26.32
N LYS A 218 14.85 -16.71 25.10
CA LYS A 218 16.05 -17.27 24.43
C LYS A 218 17.37 -16.62 24.85
N LYS A 219 17.33 -15.55 25.66
CA LYS A 219 18.50 -14.81 26.17
C LYS A 219 18.73 -15.00 27.68
N SER A 220 17.95 -15.89 28.30
CA SER A 220 18.11 -16.34 29.69
C SER A 220 18.42 -17.83 29.67
#